data_AF-A0A016V396-F1
#
_entry.id   AF-A0A016V396-F1
#
_cell.length_a   1.000
_cell.length_b   1.000
_cell.length_c   1.000
_cell.angle_alpha   90.00
_cell.angle_beta   90.00
_cell.angle_gamma   90.00
#
_symmetry.space_group_name_H-M   'P 1'
#
loop_
_entity.id
_entity.type
_entity.pdbx_description
1 polymer ?
#
loop_
_entity_poly.entity_id
_entity_poly.type
_entity_poly.pdbx_seq_one_letter_code
_entity_poly.pdbx_strand_id
1 'polypeptide(L)'
;MSVERHSFRHSRPRIAIAFKVYPNAPPSVLLPQTVILKPIHDEIVAATVIILFIFTTTMVSFGTYFALHSFYSLKRQRAILSTRTLALQRSLLLTIIIQACGSLVTLGFPTLLFFTSFLVSYSNQDLINALLLIASSHGSVGTAAMLSVNRNYREKIFRCFSKLNCKIGSDGKNLSDSRILPIQQLPTINI
;
A
#
# COMPACT_ATOMS: atom_id res chain seq x y z
N MET A 1 11.43 10.51 -35.75
CA MET A 1 10.02 10.99 -35.80
C MET A 1 9.17 10.14 -36.78
N SER A 2 9.21 8.80 -36.66
CA SER A 2 8.51 7.90 -37.62
C SER A 2 8.00 6.59 -37.00
N VAL A 3 7.88 6.50 -35.67
CA VAL A 3 7.44 5.27 -34.98
C VAL A 3 5.97 5.35 -34.53
N GLU A 4 5.40 6.56 -34.49
CA GLU A 4 4.05 6.80 -33.93
C GLU A 4 2.89 6.50 -34.90
N ARG A 5 3.17 6.38 -36.21
CA ARG A 5 2.12 6.13 -37.23
C ARG A 5 1.73 4.65 -37.38
N HIS A 6 2.50 3.71 -36.83
CA HIS A 6 2.19 2.28 -36.97
C HIS A 6 1.34 1.71 -35.83
N SER A 7 1.40 2.30 -34.62
CA SER A 7 0.58 1.84 -33.48
C SER A 7 -0.90 2.29 -33.61
N PHE A 8 -1.15 3.39 -34.31
CA PHE A 8 -2.50 3.95 -34.48
C PHE A 8 -3.40 3.20 -35.48
N ARG A 9 -2.82 2.35 -36.34
CA ARG A 9 -3.59 1.66 -37.40
C ARG A 9 -4.35 0.42 -36.87
N HIS A 10 -3.87 -0.20 -35.79
CA HIS A 10 -4.52 -1.36 -35.18
C HIS A 10 -5.65 -1.02 -34.19
N SER A 11 -5.76 0.24 -33.74
CA SER A 11 -6.80 0.67 -32.80
C SER A 11 -8.09 1.15 -33.46
N ARG A 12 -8.07 1.45 -34.77
CA ARG A 12 -9.24 1.92 -35.52
C ARG A 12 -10.46 1.00 -35.47
N PRO A 13 -10.36 -0.34 -35.59
CA PRO A 13 -11.55 -1.18 -35.52
C PRO A 13 -12.16 -1.19 -34.10
N ARG A 14 -11.33 -1.09 -33.06
CA ARG A 14 -11.79 -1.13 -31.66
C ARG A 14 -12.57 0.12 -31.26
N ILE A 15 -12.14 1.29 -31.75
CA ILE A 15 -12.80 2.58 -31.49
C ILE A 15 -14.13 2.68 -32.24
N ALA A 16 -14.17 2.23 -33.50
CA ALA A 16 -15.39 2.23 -34.31
C ALA A 16 -16.48 1.29 -33.75
N ILE A 17 -16.08 0.13 -33.20
CA ILE A 17 -17.01 -0.80 -32.54
C ILE A 17 -17.56 -0.20 -31.24
N ALA A 18 -16.75 0.52 -30.47
CA ALA A 18 -17.19 1.15 -29.21
C ALA A 18 -18.24 2.26 -29.44
N PHE A 19 -18.05 3.10 -30.46
CA PHE A 19 -19.03 4.13 -30.84
C PHE A 19 -20.34 3.56 -31.40
N LYS A 20 -20.30 2.37 -32.02
CA LYS A 20 -21.50 1.68 -32.52
C LYS A 20 -22.38 1.14 -31.39
N VAL A 21 -21.77 0.78 -30.25
CA VAL A 21 -22.48 0.22 -29.08
C VAL A 21 -22.97 1.32 -28.13
N TYR A 22 -22.26 2.46 -28.07
CA TYR A 22 -22.63 3.59 -27.20
C TYR A 22 -22.54 4.93 -27.96
N PRO A 23 -23.60 5.32 -28.70
CA PRO A 23 -23.57 6.50 -29.58
C PRO A 23 -23.42 7.83 -28.82
N ASN A 24 -23.73 7.86 -27.52
CA ASN A 24 -23.71 9.06 -26.67
C ASN A 24 -22.60 9.03 -25.61
N ALA A 25 -21.58 8.18 -25.76
CA ALA A 25 -20.50 8.11 -24.78
C ALA A 25 -19.62 9.37 -24.84
N PRO A 26 -19.33 10.03 -23.69
CA PRO A 26 -18.45 11.18 -23.66
C PRO A 26 -17.02 10.79 -24.10
N PRO A 27 -16.29 11.68 -24.78
CA PRO A 27 -14.98 11.38 -25.37
C PRO A 27 -13.90 10.99 -24.35
N SER A 28 -14.15 11.17 -23.05
CA SER A 28 -13.30 10.73 -21.94
C SER A 28 -13.18 9.19 -21.84
N VAL A 29 -14.12 8.44 -22.41
CA VAL A 29 -14.11 6.96 -22.45
C VAL A 29 -13.09 6.42 -23.47
N LEU A 30 -12.51 7.28 -24.32
CA LEU A 30 -11.51 6.89 -25.34
C LEU A 30 -10.07 6.99 -24.86
N LEU A 31 -9.83 7.48 -23.64
CA LEU A 31 -8.49 7.60 -23.09
C LEU A 31 -7.98 6.20 -22.72
N PRO A 32 -6.75 5.83 -23.11
CA PRO A 32 -6.16 4.51 -22.83
C PRO A 32 -5.95 4.23 -21.33
N GLN A 33 -6.24 5.20 -20.45
CA GLN A 33 -6.09 5.11 -19.01
C GLN A 33 -7.39 4.83 -18.25
N THR A 34 -8.56 4.85 -18.89
CA THR A 34 -9.77 4.37 -18.22
C THR A 34 -9.82 2.86 -18.38
N VAL A 35 -9.69 2.13 -17.27
CA VAL A 35 -10.09 0.72 -17.21
C VAL A 35 -11.60 0.70 -17.38
N ILE A 36 -12.06 0.76 -18.63
CA ILE A 36 -13.43 0.42 -18.96
C ILE A 36 -13.53 -1.05 -18.59
N LEU A 37 -14.22 -1.35 -17.50
CA LEU A 37 -14.79 -2.68 -17.38
C LEU A 37 -15.75 -2.76 -18.55
N LYS A 38 -15.28 -3.32 -19.67
CA LYS A 38 -16.11 -3.75 -20.81
C LYS A 38 -17.35 -4.45 -20.23
N PRO A 39 -18.46 -4.60 -20.97
CA PRO A 39 -19.44 -5.60 -20.57
C PRO A 39 -18.71 -6.95 -20.58
N ILE A 40 -18.24 -7.33 -19.39
CA ILE A 40 -18.56 -8.55 -18.70
C ILE A 40 -18.92 -9.62 -19.74
N HIS A 41 -17.92 -10.34 -20.23
CA HIS A 41 -18.18 -11.75 -20.46
C HIS A 41 -18.43 -12.31 -19.05
N ASP A 42 -19.70 -12.52 -18.70
CA ASP A 42 -20.24 -12.76 -17.34
C ASP A 42 -19.43 -13.70 -16.46
N GLU A 43 -18.70 -14.62 -17.06
CA GLU A 43 -17.96 -15.66 -16.35
C GLU A 43 -16.66 -15.16 -15.70
N ILE A 44 -15.86 -14.30 -16.36
CA ILE A 44 -14.53 -13.93 -15.83
C ILE A 44 -14.67 -12.97 -14.65
N VAL A 45 -15.60 -12.00 -14.76
CA VAL A 45 -15.84 -11.02 -13.70
C VAL A 45 -16.51 -11.68 -12.51
N ALA A 46 -17.51 -12.54 -12.74
CA ALA A 46 -18.12 -13.34 -11.68
C ALA A 46 -17.09 -14.22 -10.98
N ALA A 47 -16.26 -14.95 -11.73
CA ALA A 47 -15.19 -15.77 -11.16
C ALA A 47 -14.22 -14.94 -10.32
N THR A 48 -13.82 -13.75 -10.78
CA THR A 48 -12.91 -12.87 -10.05
C THR A 48 -13.53 -12.39 -8.72
N VAL A 49 -14.79 -11.95 -8.74
CA VAL A 49 -15.50 -11.51 -7.54
C VAL A 49 -15.68 -12.67 -6.54
N ILE A 50 -16.03 -13.87 -7.04
CA ILE A 50 -16.19 -15.08 -6.21
C ILE A 50 -14.85 -15.48 -5.59
N ILE A 51 -13.76 -15.51 -6.37
CA ILE A 51 -12.42 -15.85 -5.86
C ILE A 51 -11.97 -14.84 -4.79
N LEU A 52 -12.16 -13.54 -5.03
CA LEU A 52 -11.82 -12.50 -4.05
C LEU A 52 -12.63 -12.63 -2.76
N PHE A 53 -13.91 -12.99 -2.87
CA PHE A 53 -14.77 -13.23 -1.71
C PHE A 53 -14.32 -14.47 -0.90
N ILE A 54 -14.03 -15.59 -1.58
CA ILE A 54 -13.50 -16.81 -0.94
C ILE A 54 -12.14 -16.53 -0.29
N PHE A 55 -11.26 -15.81 -0.96
CA PHE A 55 -9.95 -15.45 -0.44
C PHE A 55 -10.09 -14.59 0.83
N THR A 56 -10.92 -13.55 0.79
CA THR A 56 -11.13 -12.63 1.91
C THR A 56 -11.76 -13.36 3.10
N THR A 57 -12.76 -14.21 2.88
CA THR A 57 -13.40 -14.98 3.96
C THR A 57 -12.45 -16.02 4.58
N THR A 58 -11.61 -16.66 3.76
CA THR A 58 -10.58 -17.59 4.25
C THR A 58 -9.53 -16.87 5.09
N MET A 59 -9.07 -15.69 4.64
CA MET A 59 -8.13 -14.86 5.40
C MET A 59 -8.69 -14.40 6.74
N VAL A 60 -9.97 -13.97 6.79
CA VAL A 60 -10.63 -13.59 8.05
C VAL A 60 -10.74 -14.79 8.99
N SER A 61 -11.11 -15.96 8.46
CA SER A 61 -11.27 -17.19 9.25
C SER A 61 -9.94 -17.65 9.85
N PHE A 62 -8.91 -17.76 9.01
CA PHE A 62 -7.56 -18.13 9.44
C PHE A 62 -6.97 -17.10 10.41
N GLY A 63 -7.13 -15.80 10.11
CA GLY A 63 -6.66 -14.71 10.97
C GLY A 63 -7.32 -14.74 12.35
N THR A 64 -8.63 -14.99 12.41
CA THR A 64 -9.36 -15.11 13.68
C THR A 64 -8.90 -16.32 14.47
N TYR A 65 -8.77 -17.48 13.82
CA TYR A 65 -8.23 -18.69 14.44
C TYR A 65 -6.82 -18.46 15.01
N PHE A 66 -5.93 -17.86 14.21
CA PHE A 66 -4.56 -17.55 14.62
C PHE A 66 -4.53 -16.57 15.80
N ALA A 67 -5.37 -15.54 15.78
CA ALA A 67 -5.46 -14.57 16.88
C ALA A 67 -5.92 -15.25 18.18
N LEU A 68 -6.99 -16.04 18.14
CA LEU A 68 -7.50 -16.78 19.29
C LEU A 68 -6.46 -17.77 19.84
N HIS A 69 -5.84 -18.55 18.96
CA HIS A 69 -4.80 -19.51 19.33
C HIS A 69 -3.59 -18.82 19.96
N SER A 70 -3.17 -17.68 19.40
CA SER A 70 -2.07 -16.88 19.93
C SER A 70 -2.39 -16.28 21.29
N PHE A 71 -3.60 -15.77 21.51
CA PHE A 71 -4.04 -15.31 22.83
C PHE A 71 -4.09 -16.43 23.86
N TYR A 72 -4.59 -17.60 23.49
CA TYR A 72 -4.63 -18.77 24.36
C TYR A 72 -3.22 -19.25 24.72
N SER A 73 -2.34 -19.38 23.74
CA SER A 73 -0.95 -19.77 23.93
C SER A 73 -0.22 -18.79 24.86
N LEU A 74 -0.44 -17.48 24.68
CA LEU A 74 0.17 -16.45 25.51
C LEU A 74 -0.34 -16.47 26.97
N LYS A 75 -1.62 -16.83 27.19
CA LYS A 75 -2.16 -17.06 28.54
C LYS A 75 -1.49 -18.28 29.20
N ARG A 76 -1.32 -19.38 28.46
CA ARG A 76 -0.69 -20.61 28.97
C ARG A 76 0.80 -20.40 29.30
N GLN A 77 1.53 -19.69 28.45
CA GLN A 77 2.96 -19.41 28.60
C GLN A 77 3.27 -18.37 29.67
N ARG A 78 2.26 -17.67 30.23
CA ARG A 78 2.42 -16.67 31.29
C ARG A 78 3.09 -17.22 32.54
N ALA A 79 2.87 -18.49 32.87
CA ALA A 79 3.45 -19.13 34.05
C ALA A 79 4.91 -19.56 33.87
N ILE A 80 5.39 -19.66 32.63
CA ILE A 80 6.72 -20.20 32.28
C ILE A 80 7.68 -19.09 31.85
N LEU A 81 7.17 -18.05 31.18
CA LEU A 81 7.99 -16.99 30.59
C LEU A 81 8.30 -15.86 31.57
N SER A 82 9.47 -15.27 31.40
CA SER A 82 9.85 -14.05 32.11
C SER A 82 8.92 -12.88 31.75
N THR A 83 8.74 -11.96 32.71
CA THR A 83 7.90 -10.76 32.56
C THR A 83 8.30 -9.90 31.35
N ARG A 84 9.61 -9.83 31.06
CA ARG A 84 10.17 -9.08 29.92
C ARG A 84 9.78 -9.72 28.58
N THR A 85 9.93 -11.05 28.44
CA THR A 85 9.55 -11.75 27.21
C THR A 85 8.05 -11.68 26.96
N LEU A 86 7.26 -11.82 28.03
CA LEU A 86 5.80 -11.73 27.95
C LEU A 86 5.32 -10.34 27.50
N ALA A 87 5.95 -9.27 27.98
CA ALA A 87 5.63 -7.90 27.56
C ALA A 87 5.92 -7.68 26.06
N LEU A 88 7.04 -8.21 25.56
CA LEU A 88 7.39 -8.13 24.15
C LEU A 88 6.41 -8.91 23.27
N GLN A 89 6.08 -10.15 23.64
CA GLN A 89 5.12 -10.98 22.89
C GLN A 89 3.72 -10.35 22.85
N ARG A 90 3.26 -9.76 23.97
CA ARG A 90 1.98 -9.03 24.01
C ARG A 90 1.96 -7.83 23.07
N SER A 91 3.02 -7.02 23.09
CA SER A 91 3.11 -5.84 22.21
C SER A 91 3.16 -6.24 20.73
N LEU A 92 3.87 -7.31 20.41
CA LEU A 92 3.96 -7.82 19.04
C LEU A 92 2.62 -8.39 18.57
N LEU A 93 1.94 -9.18 19.40
CA LEU A 93 0.63 -9.74 19.07
C LEU A 93 -0.41 -8.64 18.83
N LEU A 94 -0.45 -7.63 19.70
CA LEU A 94 -1.35 -6.48 19.55
C LEU A 94 -1.05 -5.69 18.26
N THR A 95 0.23 -5.53 17.90
CA THR A 95 0.63 -4.90 16.64
C THR A 95 0.09 -5.69 15.44
N ILE A 96 0.29 -7.02 15.42
CA ILE A 96 -0.17 -7.88 14.34
C ILE A 96 -1.69 -7.82 14.19
N ILE A 97 -2.43 -7.80 15.31
CA ILE A 97 -3.88 -7.69 15.29
C ILE A 97 -4.33 -6.36 14.69
N ILE A 98 -3.73 -5.24 15.13
CA ILE A 98 -4.10 -3.91 14.59
C ILE A 98 -3.75 -3.80 13.11
N GLN A 99 -2.58 -4.27 12.70
CA GLN A 99 -2.18 -4.32 11.29
C GLN A 99 -3.14 -5.16 10.46
N ALA A 100 -3.50 -6.36 10.94
CA ALA A 100 -4.44 -7.25 10.27
C ALA A 100 -5.82 -6.59 10.13
N CYS A 101 -6.33 -5.95 11.19
CA CYS A 101 -7.59 -5.20 11.13
C CYS A 101 -7.53 -4.07 10.09
N GLY A 102 -6.44 -3.31 10.02
CA GLY A 102 -6.28 -2.24 9.04
C GLY A 102 -6.30 -2.74 7.59
N SER A 103 -5.56 -3.82 7.31
CA SER A 103 -5.57 -4.46 5.98
C SER A 103 -6.91 -5.15 5.67
N LEU A 104 -7.62 -5.67 6.68
CA LEU A 104 -8.96 -6.25 6.50
C LEU A 104 -10.01 -5.20 6.18
N VAL A 105 -9.95 -4.00 6.77
CA VAL A 105 -10.90 -2.92 6.43
C VAL A 105 -10.68 -2.48 4.98
N THR A 106 -9.42 -2.25 4.60
CA THR A 106 -9.08 -1.75 3.26
C THR A 106 -9.26 -2.78 2.14
N LEU A 107 -9.24 -4.08 2.45
CA LEU A 107 -9.52 -5.15 1.48
C LEU A 107 -10.96 -5.67 1.55
N GLY A 108 -11.48 -5.84 2.76
CA GLY A 108 -12.81 -6.41 3.01
C GLY A 108 -13.95 -5.47 2.64
N PHE A 109 -13.81 -4.16 2.92
CA PHE A 109 -14.85 -3.19 2.55
C PHE A 109 -15.06 -3.09 1.03
N PRO A 110 -14.01 -2.93 0.19
CA PRO A 110 -14.17 -3.00 -1.26
C PRO A 110 -14.76 -4.32 -1.74
N THR A 111 -14.28 -5.45 -1.21
CA THR A 111 -14.73 -6.78 -1.63
C THR A 111 -16.22 -6.99 -1.35
N LEU A 112 -16.72 -6.55 -0.19
CA LEU A 112 -18.13 -6.65 0.16
C LEU A 112 -19.00 -5.80 -0.78
N LEU A 113 -18.57 -4.57 -1.07
CA LEU A 113 -19.28 -3.69 -1.99
C LEU A 113 -19.26 -4.20 -3.44
N PHE A 114 -18.15 -4.79 -3.89
CA PHE A 114 -18.08 -5.47 -5.19
C PHE A 114 -19.07 -6.63 -5.25
N PHE A 115 -19.15 -7.43 -4.19
CA PHE A 115 -20.08 -8.56 -4.11
C PHE A 115 -21.54 -8.11 -4.09
N THR A 116 -21.90 -7.08 -3.32
CA THR A 116 -23.26 -6.51 -3.32
C THR A 116 -23.62 -5.88 -4.67
N SER A 117 -22.68 -5.16 -5.29
CA SER A 117 -22.86 -4.57 -6.62
C SER A 117 -23.11 -5.64 -7.69
N PHE A 118 -22.41 -6.79 -7.58
CA PHE A 118 -22.63 -7.96 -8.42
C PHE A 118 -24.03 -8.57 -8.22
N LEU A 119 -24.48 -8.78 -6.97
CA LEU A 119 -25.80 -9.33 -6.68
C LEU A 119 -26.96 -8.45 -7.18
N VAL A 120 -26.81 -7.13 -7.07
CA VAL A 120 -27.84 -6.16 -7.49
C VAL A 120 -27.70 -5.77 -8.97
N SER A 121 -26.66 -6.26 -9.66
CA SER A 121 -26.33 -5.89 -11.05
C SER A 121 -26.23 -4.37 -11.25
N TYR A 122 -25.76 -3.67 -10.22
CA TYR A 122 -25.58 -2.22 -10.24
C TYR A 122 -24.10 -1.90 -10.22
N SER A 123 -23.59 -1.26 -11.26
CA SER A 123 -22.18 -0.89 -11.37
C SER A 123 -22.05 0.57 -11.79
N ASN A 124 -21.46 1.38 -10.91
CA ASN A 124 -21.03 2.72 -11.24
C ASN A 124 -19.50 2.71 -11.41
N GLN A 125 -19.01 3.08 -12.59
CA GLN A 125 -17.58 3.05 -12.91
C GLN A 125 -16.74 3.88 -11.94
N ASP A 126 -17.24 5.03 -11.48
CA ASP A 126 -16.53 5.90 -10.52
C ASP A 126 -16.41 5.22 -9.15
N LEU A 127 -17.49 4.55 -8.72
CA LEU A 127 -17.51 3.77 -7.49
C LEU A 127 -16.50 2.61 -7.57
N ILE A 128 -16.52 1.84 -8.66
CA ILE A 128 -15.61 0.71 -8.87
C ILE A 128 -14.15 1.15 -8.88
N ASN A 129 -13.84 2.28 -9.54
CA ASN A 129 -12.49 2.85 -9.56
C ASN A 129 -12.03 3.28 -8.15
N ALA A 130 -12.91 3.93 -7.38
CA ALA A 130 -12.61 4.32 -6.00
C ALA A 130 -12.36 3.09 -5.10
N LEU A 131 -13.19 2.05 -5.23
CA LEU A 131 -13.03 0.80 -4.48
C LEU A 131 -11.73 0.08 -4.85
N LEU A 132 -11.34 0.09 -6.13
CA LEU A 132 -10.07 -0.48 -6.58
C LEU A 132 -8.87 0.29 -6.01
N LEU A 133 -8.94 1.62 -5.94
CA LEU A 133 -7.89 2.42 -5.33
C LEU A 133 -7.73 2.10 -3.84
N ILE A 134 -8.83 2.01 -3.10
CA ILE A 134 -8.82 1.63 -1.68
C ILE A 134 -8.23 0.22 -1.53
N ALA A 135 -8.70 -0.74 -2.32
CA ALA A 135 -8.19 -2.11 -2.30
C ALA A 135 -6.69 -2.16 -2.63
N SER A 136 -6.20 -1.37 -3.58
CA SER A 136 -4.77 -1.34 -3.93
C SER A 136 -3.88 -0.83 -2.79
N SER A 137 -4.43 0.01 -1.90
CA SER A 137 -3.71 0.59 -0.76
C SER A 137 -3.54 -0.34 0.45
N HIS A 138 -4.21 -1.50 0.48
CA HIS A 138 -4.30 -2.38 1.65
C HIS A 138 -2.94 -2.79 2.24
N GLY A 139 -1.94 -3.00 1.38
CA GLY A 139 -0.58 -3.37 1.78
C GLY A 139 0.15 -2.22 2.50
N SER A 140 0.05 -1.01 1.95
CA SER A 140 0.65 0.19 2.52
C SER A 140 0.05 0.52 3.89
N VAL A 141 -1.27 0.38 4.04
CA VAL A 141 -1.97 0.62 5.31
C VAL A 141 -1.54 -0.38 6.38
N GLY A 142 -1.37 -1.66 6.03
CA GLY A 142 -0.86 -2.68 6.95
C GLY A 142 0.55 -2.37 7.43
N THR A 143 1.46 -2.02 6.51
CA THR A 143 2.84 -1.66 6.88
C THR A 143 2.90 -0.38 7.71
N ALA A 144 2.11 0.64 7.35
CA ALA A 144 2.03 1.89 8.11
C ALA A 144 1.49 1.66 9.54
N ALA A 145 0.48 0.80 9.69
CA ALA A 145 -0.04 0.39 11.00
C ALA A 145 1.03 -0.34 11.83
N MET A 146 1.79 -1.26 11.21
CA MET A 146 2.88 -1.96 11.88
C MET A 146 3.95 -1.01 12.43
N LEU A 147 4.41 -0.09 11.59
CA LEU A 147 5.40 0.93 11.93
C LEU A 147 4.89 1.87 13.02
N SER A 148 3.60 2.21 12.97
CA SER A 148 2.97 3.15 13.88
C SER A 148 2.57 2.54 15.22
N VAL A 149 2.37 1.23 15.35
CA VAL A 149 1.92 0.65 16.63
C VAL A 149 3.07 0.04 17.41
N ASN A 150 4.09 -0.47 16.72
CA ASN A 150 5.12 -1.25 17.37
C ASN A 150 6.15 -0.35 18.09
N ARG A 151 6.02 -0.24 19.41
CA ARG A 151 6.89 0.57 20.29
C ARG A 151 8.39 0.29 20.07
N ASN A 152 8.77 -0.98 19.89
CA ASN A 152 10.17 -1.36 19.65
C ASN A 152 10.69 -0.87 18.29
N TYR A 153 9.81 -0.76 17.29
CA TYR A 153 10.16 -0.19 15.99
C TYR A 153 10.23 1.34 16.04
N ARG A 154 9.27 2.00 16.69
CA ARG A 154 9.29 3.45 16.87
C ARG A 154 10.57 3.93 17.55
N GLU A 155 11.01 3.27 18.62
CA GLU A 155 12.25 3.64 19.31
C GLU A 155 13.50 3.46 18.43
N LYS A 156 13.56 2.41 17.61
CA LYS A 156 14.67 2.19 16.67
C LYS A 156 14.66 3.18 15.52
N ILE A 157 13.49 3.46 14.96
CA ILE A 157 13.30 4.43 13.87
C ILE A 157 13.65 5.82 14.37
N PHE A 158 13.16 6.22 15.55
CA PHE A 158 13.48 7.51 16.14
C PHE A 158 14.98 7.65 16.42
N ARG A 159 15.64 6.61 16.95
CA ARG A 159 17.11 6.61 17.09
C ARG A 159 17.84 6.72 15.75
N CYS A 160 17.33 6.08 14.70
CA CYS A 160 17.92 6.16 13.35
C CYS A 160 17.77 7.57 12.77
N PHE A 161 16.57 8.15 12.85
CA PHE A 161 16.28 9.51 12.39
C PHE A 161 17.06 10.57 13.20
N SER A 162 17.17 10.43 14.52
CA SER A 162 17.97 11.33 15.34
C SER A 162 19.47 11.25 14.99
N LYS A 163 19.98 10.06 14.65
CA LYS A 163 21.37 9.92 14.16
C LYS A 163 21.56 10.54 12.78
N LEU A 164 20.60 10.40 11.87
CA LEU A 164 20.63 11.02 10.54
C LEU A 164 20.59 12.54 10.62
N ASN A 165 19.68 13.11 11.42
CA ASN A 165 19.59 14.55 11.65
C ASN A 165 20.87 15.10 12.32
N CYS A 166 21.49 14.34 13.23
CA CYS A 166 22.77 14.73 13.83
C CYS A 166 23.94 14.67 12.83
N LYS A 167 23.96 13.67 11.93
CA LYS A 167 24.99 13.54 10.90
C LYS A 167 24.89 14.65 9.84
N ILE A 168 23.67 14.95 9.38
CA ILE A 168 23.41 16.05 8.43
C ILE A 168 23.74 17.41 9.06
N GLY A 169 23.39 17.61 10.34
CA GLY A 169 23.74 18.83 11.08
C GLY A 169 25.23 19.01 11.34
N SER A 170 25.98 17.91 11.49
CA SER A 170 27.43 17.95 11.67
C SER A 170 28.17 18.17 10.34
N ASP A 171 27.71 17.57 9.24
CA ASP A 171 28.29 17.72 7.90
C ASP A 171 28.13 19.16 7.36
N GLY A 172 26.97 19.77 7.60
CA GLY A 172 26.74 21.19 7.27
C GLY A 172 27.60 22.18 8.06
N LYS A 173 28.00 21.83 9.30
CA LYS A 173 28.90 22.66 10.11
C LYS A 173 30.36 22.51 9.68
N ASN A 174 30.82 21.29 9.40
CA ASN A 174 32.19 21.05 8.92
C ASN A 174 32.45 21.71 7.56
N LEU A 175 31.47 21.71 6.65
CA LEU A 175 31.59 22.38 5.34
C LEU A 175 31.58 23.92 5.44
N SER A 176 30.99 24.46 6.51
CA SER A 176 30.98 25.90 6.80
C SER A 176 32.28 26.35 7.46
N ASP A 177 32.81 25.59 8.42
CA ASP A 177 34.13 25.84 9.04
C ASP A 177 35.27 25.72 8.02
N SER A 178 35.19 24.76 7.09
CA SER A 178 36.19 24.58 6.02
C SER A 178 36.24 25.75 5.03
N ARG A 179 35.18 26.54 4.91
CA ARG A 179 35.14 27.78 4.09
C ARG A 179 35.63 29.02 4.84
N ILE A 180 35.81 28.95 6.15
CA ILE A 180 36.27 30.06 7.00
C ILE A 180 37.77 29.92 7.35
N LEU A 181 38.49 28.93 6.81
CA LEU A 181 39.96 28.92 6.88
C LEU A 181 40.52 30.10 6.07
N PRO A 182 41.23 31.06 6.70
CA PRO A 182 41.74 32.23 6.00
C PRO A 182 42.87 31.82 5.04
N ILE A 183 42.83 32.40 3.85
CA ILE A 183 43.93 32.43 2.89
C ILE A 183 45.08 33.23 3.53
N GLN A 184 45.97 32.58 4.27
CA GLN A 184 47.29 33.09 4.66
C GLN A 184 48.08 31.87 5.18
N GLN A 185 49.20 31.43 4.60
CA GLN A 185 50.42 32.19 4.34
C GLN A 185 51.17 31.59 3.15
N LEU A 186 51.57 32.47 2.22
CA LEU A 186 52.58 32.20 1.19
C LEU A 186 53.97 32.35 1.85
N PRO A 187 54.93 31.42 1.67
CA PRO A 187 56.25 31.55 2.27
C PRO A 187 57.04 32.69 1.61
N THR A 188 57.52 33.63 2.42
CA THR A 188 58.49 34.65 1.99
C THR A 188 59.82 33.99 1.67
N ILE A 189 60.19 34.02 0.39
CA ILE A 189 61.51 33.67 -0.12
C ILE A 189 62.49 34.78 0.30
N ASN A 190 63.56 34.41 1.00
CA ASN A 190 64.65 35.30 1.40
C ASN A 190 65.77 35.18 0.37
N ILE A 191 66.18 36.31 -0.24
CA ILE A 191 67.47 36.50 -0.94
C ILE A 191 68.15 37.68 -0.28
#